data_AF-A0A7Y3DZN6-F1
#
_entry.id   AF-A0A7Y3DZN6-F1
#
_cell.length_a   1.000
_cell.length_b   1.000
_cell.length_c   1.000
_cell.angle_alpha   90.00
_cell.angle_beta   90.00
_cell.angle_gamma   90.00
#
_symmetry.space_group_name_H-M   'P 1'
#
loop_
_entity.id
_entity.type
_entity.pdbx_description
1 polymer ?
#
loop_
_entity_poly.entity_id
_entity_poly.type
_entity_poly.pdbx_seq_one_letter_code
_entity_poly.pdbx_strand_id
1 'polypeptide(L)' 'LPFIRTSVDHGTALDLAGQGRADAGSLLEAVIQAERMAGNAPLGGPP' A
#
# COMPACT_ATOMS: atom_id res chain seq x y z
N LEU A 1 -11.95 -4.75 -12.71
CA LEU A 1 -11.30 -3.67 -13.51
C LEU A 1 -10.32 -4.33 -14.46
N PRO A 2 -10.09 -3.80 -15.67
CA PRO A 2 -9.12 -4.36 -16.61
C PRO A 2 -7.68 -3.89 -16.31
N PHE A 3 -7.32 -3.76 -15.03
CA PHE A 3 -5.99 -3.41 -14.54
C PHE A 3 -5.86 -3.80 -13.06
N ILE A 4 -4.62 -3.92 -12.58
CA ILE A 4 -4.33 -4.23 -11.17
C ILE A 4 -4.65 -2.99 -10.32
N ARG A 5 -5.43 -3.20 -9.27
CA ARG A 5 -5.76 -2.18 -8.28
C ARG A 5 -5.77 -2.83 -6.90
N THR A 6 -4.90 -2.35 -6.03
CA THR A 6 -4.93 -2.60 -4.59
C THR A 6 -5.40 -1.35 -3.86
N SER A 7 -5.57 -1.44 -2.55
CA SER A 7 -6.04 -0.34 -1.71
C SER A 7 -5.59 -0.56 -0.30
N VAL A 8 -5.44 0.53 0.44
CA VAL A 8 -5.36 0.50 1.91
C VAL A 8 -6.64 -0.09 2.51
N ASP A 9 -6.53 -0.63 3.71
CA ASP A 9 -7.61 -1.17 4.54
C ASP A 9 -8.23 -0.14 5.52
N HIS A 10 -7.81 1.11 5.45
CA HIS A 10 -8.30 2.20 6.29
C HIS A 10 -8.96 3.34 5.49
N GLY A 11 -9.68 4.20 6.21
CA GLY A 11 -10.30 5.41 5.67
C GLY A 11 -9.35 6.60 5.59
N THR A 12 -9.91 7.81 5.52
CA THR A 12 -9.16 9.06 5.31
C THR A 12 -8.37 9.55 6.53
N ALA A 13 -8.75 9.15 7.74
CA ALA A 13 -8.13 9.59 9.01
C ALA A 13 -7.84 11.11 9.04
N LEU A 14 -8.85 11.93 8.72
CA LEU A 14 -8.71 13.40 8.64
C LEU A 14 -8.24 14.02 9.97
N ASP A 15 -8.57 13.38 11.09
CA ASP A 15 -8.13 13.71 12.43
C ASP A 15 -6.63 13.44 12.67
N LEU A 16 -5.93 12.74 11.77
CA LEU A 16 -4.48 12.50 11.80
C LEU A 16 -3.71 13.29 10.72
N ALA A 17 -4.42 13.94 9.79
CA ALA A 17 -3.82 14.64 8.67
C ALA A 17 -2.85 15.75 9.15
N GLY A 18 -1.62 15.74 8.64
CA GLY A 18 -0.59 16.71 8.99
C GLY A 18 0.08 16.52 10.36
N GLN A 19 -0.26 15.47 11.11
CA GLN A 19 0.31 15.24 12.45
C GLN A 19 1.55 14.35 12.48
N GLY A 20 1.90 13.71 11.36
CA GLY A 20 3.01 12.74 11.31
C GLY A 20 2.76 11.46 12.11
N ARG A 21 1.49 11.14 12.40
CA ARG A 21 1.07 10.01 13.25
C ARG A 21 0.35 8.89 12.49
N ALA A 22 0.11 9.07 11.19
CA ALA A 22 -0.52 8.04 10.37
C ALA A 22 0.43 6.85 10.20
N ASP A 23 -0.09 5.63 10.37
CA ASP A 23 0.65 4.43 10.03
C ASP A 23 0.61 4.19 8.52
N ALA A 24 1.77 3.90 7.92
CA ALA A 24 1.92 3.67 6.49
C ALA A 24 1.89 2.17 6.12
N GLY A 25 1.82 1.26 7.10
CA GLY A 25 1.93 -0.18 6.87
C GLY A 25 0.97 -0.72 5.81
N SER A 26 -0.32 -0.35 5.92
CA SER A 26 -1.35 -0.75 4.96
C SER A 26 -1.08 -0.26 3.52
N LEU A 27 -0.56 0.96 3.38
CA LEU A 27 -0.20 1.51 2.08
C LEU A 27 0.99 0.77 1.47
N LEU A 28 2.01 0.47 2.27
CA LEU A 28 3.17 -0.32 1.81
C LEU A 28 2.73 -1.71 1.34
N GLU A 29 1.92 -2.43 2.12
CA GLU A 29 1.42 -3.75 1.74
C GLU A 29 0.56 -3.70 0.47
N ALA A 30 -0.29 -2.68 0.32
CA ALA A 30 -1.07 -2.50 -0.91
C ALA A 30 -0.16 -2.33 -2.15
N VAL A 31 0.93 -1.57 -2.03
CA VAL A 31 1.91 -1.40 -3.12
C VAL A 31 2.65 -2.70 -3.42
N ILE A 32 3.18 -3.37 -2.40
CA ILE A 32 3.89 -4.66 -2.55
C ILE A 32 2.98 -5.70 -3.21
N GLN A 33 1.70 -5.74 -2.82
CA GLN A 33 0.75 -6.67 -3.41
C GLN A 33 0.47 -6.34 -4.88
N ALA A 34 0.41 -5.07 -5.26
CA ALA A 34 0.27 -4.68 -6.67
C ALA A 34 1.49 -5.11 -7.48
N GLU A 35 2.71 -4.98 -6.94
CA GLU A 35 3.94 -5.46 -7.58
C GLU A 35 3.93 -6.98 -7.79
N ARG A 36 3.56 -7.75 -6.76
CA ARG A 36 3.43 -9.20 -6.84
C ARG A 36 2.43 -9.62 -7.91
N MET A 37 1.27 -8.96 -7.97
CA MET A 37 0.26 -9.23 -9.00
C MET A 37 0.72 -8.82 -10.41
N ALA A 38 1.58 -7.81 -10.52
CA ALA A 38 2.17 -7.37 -11.79
C ALA A 38 3.28 -8.32 -12.28
N GLY A 39 3.74 -9.26 -11.45
CA GLY A 39 4.84 -10.17 -11.77
C GLY A 39 6.23 -9.54 -11.57
N ASN A 40 6.32 -8.42 -10.85
CA ASN A 40 7.58 -7.79 -10.50
C ASN A 40 8.10 -8.38 -9.17
N ALA A 41 9.41 -8.60 -9.08
CA ALA A 41 10.04 -8.87 -7.79
C ALA A 41 9.88 -7.62 -6.88
N PRO A 42 9.46 -7.78 -5.61
CA PRO A 42 9.14 -6.64 -4.77
C PRO A 42 10.36 -5.74 -4.54
N LEU A 43 10.13 -4.42 -4.49
CA LEU A 43 11.15 -3.42 -4.14
C LEU A 43 11.58 -3.58 -2.66
N GLY A 44 12.42 -4.59 -2.37
CA GLY A 44 13.15 -4.70 -1.09
C GLY A 44 12.81 -5.88 -0.17
N GLY A 45 12.15 -6.94 -0.64
CA GLY A 45 11.97 -8.19 0.13
C GLY A 45 12.95 -9.31 -0.30
N PRO A 46 13.37 -10.23 0.60
CA PRO A 46 14.10 -11.43 0.18
C PRO A 46 13.21 -12.32 -0.73
N PRO A 47 13.82 -13.22 -1.54
CA PRO A 47 13.12 -14.02 -2.55
C PRO A 47 11.97 -14.85 -1.99
#